data_AF-H6RSW2-F1
#
_entry.id   AF-H6RSW2-F1
#
_cell.length_a   1.000
_cell.length_b   1.000
_cell.length_c   1.000
_cell.angle_alpha   90.00
_cell.angle_beta   90.00
_cell.angle_gamma   90.00
#
_symmetry.space_group_name_H-M   'P 1'
#
loop_
_entity.id
_entity.type
_entity.pdbx_description
1 polymer ?
#
loop_
_entity_poly.entity_id
_entity_poly.type
_entity_poly.pdbx_seq_one_letter_code
_entity_poly.pdbx_strand_id
1 'polypeptide(L)'
;MSLNIKNAEVEDLARRVAAVTGTSITAAVAQALREKLARLQVDSPVDTAAHRAARIRAVAKEIAPRFRGDVATVEHGDLLYDDAGMPA
;
A
#
# COMPACT_ATOMS: atom_id res chain seq x y z
N MET A 1 24.37 3.90 8.35
CA MET A 1 24.02 4.06 9.77
C MET A 1 24.20 2.72 10.48
N SER A 2 24.65 2.72 11.74
CA SER A 2 24.83 1.50 12.55
C SER A 2 23.74 1.37 13.61
N LEU A 3 23.00 0.26 13.59
CA LEU A 3 22.12 -0.16 14.68
C LEU A 3 22.93 -1.05 15.63
N ASN A 4 23.16 -0.62 16.87
CA ASN A 4 23.93 -1.40 17.85
C ASN A 4 22.98 -2.07 18.85
N ILE A 5 22.92 -3.40 18.83
CA ILE A 5 22.05 -4.20 19.71
C ILE A 5 22.94 -4.89 20.75
N LYS A 6 22.85 -4.47 22.02
CA LYS A 6 23.60 -5.06 23.15
C LYS A 6 22.74 -6.09 23.89
N ASN A 7 22.27 -7.10 23.15
CA ASN A 7 21.50 -8.20 23.71
C ASN A 7 21.94 -9.51 23.03
N ALA A 8 22.46 -10.45 23.82
CA ALA A 8 23.02 -11.71 23.32
C ALA A 8 21.98 -12.61 22.65
N GLU A 9 20.75 -12.62 23.14
CA GLU A 9 19.64 -13.38 22.55
C GLU A 9 19.29 -12.85 21.16
N VAL A 10 19.20 -11.52 21.01
CA VAL A 10 18.88 -10.90 19.71
C VAL A 10 20.01 -11.12 18.71
N GLU A 11 21.26 -11.10 19.16
CA GLU A 11 22.41 -11.40 18.32
C GLU A 11 22.40 -12.85 17.83
N ASP A 12 22.11 -13.82 18.71
CA ASP A 12 21.98 -15.24 18.34
C ASP A 12 20.84 -15.46 17.34
N LEU A 13 19.66 -14.88 17.59
CA LEU A 13 18.53 -14.92 16.67
C LEU A 13 18.91 -14.37 15.29
N ALA A 14 19.57 -13.21 15.24
CA ALA A 14 19.98 -12.60 13.98
C ALA A 14 21.00 -13.47 13.21
N ARG A 15 21.94 -14.11 13.91
CA ARG A 15 22.89 -15.07 13.33
C ARG A 15 22.19 -16.31 12.78
N ARG A 16 21.25 -16.87 13.52
CA ARG A 16 20.49 -18.06 13.11
C ARG A 16 19.63 -17.80 11.88
N VAL A 17 18.92 -16.67 11.85
CA VAL A 17 18.13 -16.28 10.67
C VAL A 17 19.05 -16.14 9.46
N ALA A 18 20.16 -15.40 9.60
CA ALA A 18 21.14 -15.21 8.54
C ALA A 18 21.73 -16.53 8.02
N ALA A 19 22.03 -17.48 8.90
CA ALA A 19 22.56 -18.80 8.54
C ALA A 19 21.54 -19.62 7.74
N VAL A 20 20.28 -19.64 8.16
CA VAL A 20 19.20 -20.38 7.49
C VAL A 20 18.84 -19.73 6.14
N THR A 21 18.89 -18.41 6.04
CA THR A 21 18.57 -17.68 4.80
C THR A 21 19.75 -17.54 3.84
N GLY A 22 20.98 -17.85 4.27
CA GLY A 22 22.18 -17.67 3.45
C GLY A 22 22.51 -16.20 3.18
N THR A 23 22.09 -15.27 4.05
CA THR A 23 22.28 -13.83 3.87
C THR A 23 23.19 -13.25 4.95
N SER A 24 23.66 -12.01 4.80
CA SER A 24 24.35 -11.32 5.90
C SER A 24 23.40 -11.06 7.08
N ILE A 25 23.94 -10.92 8.29
CA ILE A 25 23.16 -10.57 9.50
C ILE A 25 22.35 -9.29 9.26
N THR A 26 22.97 -8.27 8.66
CA THR A 26 22.30 -7.01 8.34
C THR A 26 21.13 -7.21 7.37
N ALA A 27 21.30 -8.03 6.32
CA ALA A 27 20.24 -8.32 5.37
C ALA A 27 19.09 -9.09 6.01
N ALA A 28 19.40 -10.09 6.84
CA ALA A 28 18.42 -10.88 7.58
C ALA A 28 17.58 -10.00 8.53
N VAL A 29 18.24 -9.14 9.32
CA VAL A 29 17.55 -8.21 10.24
C VAL A 29 16.71 -7.20 9.47
N ALA A 30 17.24 -6.62 8.38
CA ALA A 30 16.49 -5.68 7.55
C ALA A 30 15.23 -6.32 6.96
N GLN A 31 15.33 -7.57 6.48
CA GLN A 31 14.19 -8.31 5.93
C GLN A 31 13.15 -8.61 7.00
N ALA A 32 13.56 -9.15 8.16
CA ALA A 32 12.65 -9.46 9.26
C ALA A 32 11.89 -8.22 9.77
N LEU A 33 12.56 -7.07 9.85
CA LEU A 33 11.94 -5.80 10.23
C LEU A 33 10.95 -5.31 9.17
N ARG A 34 11.28 -5.42 7.87
CA ARG A 34 10.36 -5.07 6.78
C ARG A 34 9.10 -5.93 6.82
N GLU A 35 9.25 -7.24 6.99
CA GLU A 35 8.12 -8.16 7.08
C GLU A 35 7.25 -7.88 8.31
N LYS A 36 7.87 -7.61 9.45
CA LYS A 36 7.13 -7.23 10.67
C LYS A 36 6.38 -5.92 10.47
N LEU A 37 7.02 -4.92 9.85
CA LEU A 37 6.36 -3.65 9.52
C LEU A 37 5.20 -3.86 8.54
N ALA A 38 5.38 -4.66 7.50
CA ALA A 38 4.32 -4.95 6.53
C ALA A 38 3.11 -5.63 7.20
N ARG A 39 3.34 -6.66 8.03
CA ARG A 39 2.26 -7.30 8.81
C ARG A 39 1.59 -6.31 9.75
N LEU A 40 2.38 -5.56 10.50
CA LEU A 40 1.84 -4.55 11.40
C LEU A 40 1.13 -3.43 10.66
N GLN A 41 1.49 -3.05 9.44
CA GLN A 41 0.79 -2.03 8.65
C GLN A 41 -0.54 -2.54 8.11
N VAL A 42 -0.63 -3.82 7.77
CA VAL A 42 -1.89 -4.47 7.37
C VAL A 42 -2.84 -4.59 8.57
N ASP A 43 -2.31 -4.89 9.76
CA ASP A 43 -3.08 -5.05 10.99
C ASP A 43 -3.13 -3.77 11.87
N SER A 44 -2.54 -2.66 11.40
CA SER A 44 -2.46 -1.43 12.19
C SER A 44 -3.79 -0.70 12.12
N PRO A 45 -4.32 -0.22 13.26
CA PRO A 45 -5.43 0.73 13.28
C PRO A 45 -5.14 2.05 12.52
N VAL A 46 -3.91 2.25 12.02
CA VAL A 46 -3.53 3.35 11.12
C VAL A 46 -4.18 3.24 9.73
N ASP A 47 -4.80 2.10 9.35
CA ASP A 47 -5.87 2.10 8.33
C ASP A 47 -7.18 2.67 8.93
N THR A 48 -7.06 3.82 9.60
CA THR A 48 -8.21 4.62 10.01
C THR A 48 -9.04 4.97 8.77
N ALA A 49 -10.34 5.16 8.95
CA ALA A 49 -11.19 5.76 7.92
C ALA A 49 -10.57 7.03 7.32
N ALA A 50 -9.78 7.78 8.10
CA ALA A 50 -9.05 8.96 7.65
C ALA A 50 -7.91 8.64 6.65
N HIS A 51 -7.11 7.59 6.89
CA HIS A 51 -6.05 7.17 5.96
C HIS A 51 -6.65 6.61 4.67
N ARG A 52 -7.72 5.81 4.78
CA ARG A 52 -8.49 5.33 3.63
C ARG A 52 -9.10 6.48 2.84
N ALA A 53 -9.72 7.45 3.52
CA ALA A 53 -10.27 8.65 2.88
C ALA A 53 -9.18 9.49 2.21
N ALA A 54 -7.99 9.61 2.81
CA ALA A 54 -6.87 10.30 2.21
C ALA A 54 -6.40 9.63 0.91
N ARG A 55 -6.32 8.29 0.89
CA ARG A 55 -6.01 7.52 -0.32
C ARG A 55 -7.07 7.70 -1.41
N ILE A 56 -8.37 7.61 -1.06
CA ILE A 56 -9.47 7.84 -2.00
C ILE A 56 -9.38 9.25 -2.60
N ARG A 57 -9.16 10.27 -1.77
CA ARG A 57 -9.02 11.67 -2.24
C ARG A 57 -7.79 11.86 -3.14
N ALA A 58 -6.67 11.19 -2.84
CA ALA A 58 -5.48 11.27 -3.67
C ALA A 58 -5.74 10.72 -5.08
N VAL A 59 -6.38 9.56 -5.17
CA VAL A 59 -6.79 8.95 -6.45
C VAL A 59 -7.79 9.86 -7.18
N ALA A 60 -8.82 10.35 -6.49
CA ALA A 60 -9.80 11.27 -7.08
C ALA A 60 -9.12 12.54 -7.64
N LYS A 61 -8.16 13.13 -6.91
CA LYS A 61 -7.40 14.30 -7.36
C LYS A 61 -6.51 14.00 -8.57
N GLU A 62 -5.94 12.80 -8.67
CA GLU A 62 -5.14 12.38 -9.82
C GLU A 62 -6.00 12.21 -11.08
N ILE A 63 -7.19 11.63 -10.93
CA ILE A 63 -8.05 11.29 -12.07
C ILE A 63 -8.93 12.48 -12.49
N ALA A 64 -9.38 13.34 -11.57
CA ALA A 64 -10.29 14.44 -11.87
C ALA A 64 -9.87 15.32 -13.07
N PRO A 65 -8.59 15.70 -13.26
CA PRO A 65 -8.18 16.49 -14.42
C PRO A 65 -8.29 15.76 -15.77
N ARG A 66 -8.45 14.44 -15.78
CA ARG A 66 -8.64 13.59 -16.97
C ARG A 66 -10.08 13.61 -17.47
N PHE A 67 -11.04 13.90 -16.60
CA PHE A 67 -12.44 14.10 -16.97
C PHE A 67 -12.63 15.57 -17.38
N ARG A 68 -12.82 15.83 -18.69
CA ARG A 68 -12.97 17.18 -19.26
C ARG A 68 -14.09 17.21 -20.30
N GLY A 69 -14.74 18.36 -20.45
CA GLY A 69 -15.80 18.54 -21.45
C GLY A 69 -17.02 17.67 -21.15
N ASP A 70 -17.74 17.27 -22.20
CA ASP A 70 -19.05 16.61 -22.07
C ASP A 70 -18.98 15.30 -21.26
N VAL A 71 -17.88 14.56 -21.33
CA VAL A 71 -17.67 13.33 -20.53
C VAL A 71 -17.53 13.56 -19.02
N ALA A 72 -17.40 14.81 -18.56
CA ALA A 72 -17.40 15.13 -17.13
C ALA A 72 -18.82 15.35 -16.56
N THR A 73 -19.81 15.62 -17.42
CA THR A 73 -21.16 16.02 -17.02
C THR A 73 -22.28 15.27 -17.74
N VAL A 74 -21.97 14.46 -18.75
CA VAL A 74 -22.95 13.66 -19.45
C VAL A 74 -23.49 12.59 -18.51
N GLU A 75 -24.81 12.46 -18.47
CA GLU A 75 -25.41 11.33 -17.78
C GLU A 75 -25.03 10.06 -18.53
N HIS A 76 -24.51 9.09 -17.78
CA HIS A 76 -24.08 7.80 -18.34
C HIS A 76 -25.21 7.09 -19.08
N GLY A 77 -26.47 7.35 -18.71
CA GLY A 77 -27.66 6.86 -19.43
C GLY A 77 -27.68 7.36 -20.86
N ASP A 78 -27.68 8.68 -21.03
CA ASP A 78 -27.73 9.35 -22.34
C ASP A 78 -26.48 9.08 -23.21
N LEU A 79 -25.37 8.71 -22.58
CA LEU A 79 -24.14 8.32 -23.27
C LEU A 79 -24.18 6.88 -23.81
N LEU A 80 -24.80 5.96 -23.05
CA LEU A 80 -24.71 4.52 -23.31
C LEU A 80 -25.97 3.94 -23.94
N TYR A 81 -27.11 4.63 -23.84
CA TYR A 81 -28.40 4.12 -24.29
C TYR A 81 -29.16 5.17 -25.09
N ASP A 82 -29.89 4.72 -26.11
CA ASP A 82 -30.87 5.53 -26.82
C ASP A 82 -32.18 5.71 -26.02
N ASP A 83 -33.11 6.50 -26.56
CA ASP A 83 -34.41 6.77 -25.93
C ASP A 83 -35.28 5.51 -25.73
N ALA A 84 -34.97 4.41 -26.43
CA ALA A 84 -35.62 3.11 -26.27
C ALA A 84 -34.92 2.23 -25.21
N GLY A 85 -33.83 2.71 -24.61
CA GLY A 85 -33.03 1.98 -23.62
C GLY A 85 -32.10 0.93 -24.24
N MET A 86 -31.86 0.99 -25.56
CA MET A 86 -30.95 0.09 -26.26
C MET A 86 -29.54 0.70 -26.31
N PRO A 87 -28.47 -0.12 -26.29
CA PRO A 87 -27.11 0.39 -26.44
C PRO A 87 -26.96 1.19 -27.74
N ALA A 88 -26.48 2.43 -27.62
CA ALA A 88 -26.20 3.32 -28.75
C ALA A 88 -24.94 2.90 -29.54
#